data_AF-A0A7V5KXV4-F1
#
_entry.id   AF-A0A7V5KXV4-F1
#
_cell.length_a   1.000
_cell.length_b   1.000
_cell.length_c   1.000
_cell.angle_alpha   90.00
_cell.angle_beta   90.00
_cell.angle_gamma   90.00
#
_symmetry.space_group_name_H-M   'P 1'
#
loop_
_entity.id
_entity.type
_entity.pdbx_description
1 polymer ?
#
loop_
_entity_poly.entity_id
_entity_poly.type
_entity_poly.pdbx_seq_one_letter_code
_entity_poly.pdbx_strand_id
1 'polypeptide(L)' 'MKLAIHHLQVSSETSRQRLDQYLAQSLIDLSRTQAKKIIDLGGVHING' A
#
# COMPACT_ATOMS: atom_id res chain seq x y z
N MET A 1 8.32 7.40 18.18
CA MET A 1 8.16 6.68 16.90
C MET A 1 7.88 7.69 15.81
N LYS A 2 8.62 7.66 14.69
CA LYS A 2 8.36 8.53 13.54
C LYS A 2 7.39 7.78 12.62
N LEU A 3 6.19 8.32 12.42
CA LEU A 3 5.22 7.76 11.48
C LEU A 3 5.70 8.09 10.06
N ALA A 4 5.99 7.08 9.26
CA ALA A 4 6.27 7.27 7.84
C ALA A 4 4.94 7.21 7.07
N ILE A 5 4.57 8.34 6.45
CA ILE A 5 3.37 8.42 5.60
C ILE A 5 3.84 8.38 4.15
N HIS A 6 3.33 7.40 3.40
CA HIS A 6 3.62 7.26 1.98
C HIS A 6 2.37 7.62 1.17
N HIS A 7 2.51 8.55 0.24
CA HIS A 7 1.48 8.86 -0.75
C HIS A 7 1.82 8.15 -2.06
N LEU A 8 0.91 7.30 -2.52
CA LEU A 8 1.07 6.52 -3.74
C LEU A 8 -0.06 6.90 -4.71
N GLN A 9 0.28 7.06 -5.98
CA GLN A 9 -0.68 7.32 -7.04
C GLN A 9 -0.81 6.07 -7.91
N VAL A 10 -2.02 5.53 -7.97
CA VAL A 10 -2.33 4.35 -8.79
C VAL A 10 -2.50 4.80 -10.24
N SER A 11 -1.71 4.22 -11.14
CA SER A 11 -1.85 4.43 -12.59
C SER A 11 -2.97 3.56 -13.16
N SER A 12 -3.47 3.89 -14.36
CA SER A 12 -4.49 3.08 -15.05
C SER A 12 -4.06 1.61 -15.22
N GLU A 13 -2.77 1.35 -15.45
CA GLU A 13 -2.19 0.01 -15.60
C GLU A 13 -2.19 -0.81 -14.29
N THR A 14 -2.07 -0.13 -13.14
CA THR A 14 -2.05 -0.75 -11.81
C THR A 14 -3.41 -0.78 -11.14
N SER A 15 -4.41 -0.10 -11.72
CA SER A 15 -5.78 0.02 -11.18
C SER A 15 -6.53 -1.30 -10.96
N ARG A 16 -6.12 -2.39 -11.62
CA ARG A 16 -6.71 -3.73 -11.48
C ARG A 16 -5.90 -4.66 -10.58
N GLN A 17 -4.78 -4.18 -10.04
CA GLN A 17 -3.97 -4.97 -9.12
C GLN A 17 -4.61 -5.00 -7.74
N ARG A 18 -4.36 -6.09 -7.00
CA ARG A 18 -4.75 -6.12 -5.60
C ARG A 18 -3.91 -5.10 -4.81
N LEU A 19 -4.55 -4.43 -3.86
CA LEU A 19 -3.91 -3.42 -3.03
C LEU A 19 -2.66 -3.96 -2.31
N ASP A 20 -2.71 -5.18 -1.77
CA ASP A 20 -1.56 -5.81 -1.11
C ASP A 20 -0.38 -6.08 -2.07
N GLN A 21 -0.67 -6.36 -3.34
CA GLN A 21 0.36 -6.54 -4.38
C GLN A 21 0.96 -5.20 -4.79
N TYR A 22 0.12 -4.20 -5.02
CA TYR A 22 0.56 -2.86 -5.40
C TYR A 22 1.45 -2.22 -4.33
N LEU A 23 1.05 -2.30 -3.06
CA LEU A 23 1.83 -1.75 -1.94
C LEU A 23 3.19 -2.44 -1.79
N ALA A 24 3.24 -3.76 -1.94
CA ALA A 24 4.49 -4.52 -1.88
C ALA A 24 5.41 -4.29 -3.08
N GLN A 25 4.87 -3.93 -4.25
CA GLN A 25 5.67 -3.52 -5.41
C GLN A 25 6.15 -2.08 -5.29
N SER A 26 5.34 -1.20 -4.70
CA SER A 26 5.62 0.25 -4.64
C SER A 26 6.59 0.63 -3.53
N LEU A 27 6.74 -0.20 -2.51
CA LEU A 27 7.58 0.05 -1.34
C LEU A 27 8.61 -1.07 -1.18
N ILE A 28 9.89 -0.74 -1.40
CA ILE A 28 11.03 -1.69 -1.39
C ILE A 28 11.11 -2.53 -0.10
N ASP A 29 10.77 -1.96 1.05
CA ASP A 29 10.85 -2.62 2.36
C ASP A 29 9.51 -3.20 2.85
N LEU A 30 8.51 -3.34 1.97
CA LEU A 30 7.20 -3.85 2.35
C LEU A 30 6.93 -5.22 1.71
N SER A 31 6.94 -6.27 2.53
CA SER A 31 6.45 -7.58 2.07
C SER A 31 4.93 -7.59 1.89
N ARG A 32 4.41 -8.49 1.05
CA ARG A 32 2.96 -8.68 0.86
C ARG A 32 2.20 -8.96 2.17
N THR A 33 2.81 -9.71 3.09
CA THR A 33 2.20 -10.03 4.39
C THR A 33 2.11 -8.79 5.28
N GLN A 34 3.14 -7.94 5.28
CA GLN A 34 3.12 -6.66 5.99
C GLN A 34 2.11 -5.69 5.36
N ALA A 35 2.07 -5.60 4.03
CA ALA A 35 1.07 -4.81 3.31
C ALA A 35 -0.35 -5.20 3.69
N LYS A 36 -0.64 -6.51 3.71
CA LYS A 36 -1.93 -7.04 4.17
C LYS A 36 -2.23 -6.63 5.61
N LYS A 37 -1.27 -6.76 6.52
CA LYS A 37 -1.45 -6.35 7.92
C LYS A 37 -1.75 -4.85 8.06
N ILE A 38 -1.09 -4.00 7.28
CA ILE A 38 -1.35 -2.54 7.28
C ILE A 38 -2.76 -2.24 6.77
N ILE A 39 -3.22 -2.94 5.73
CA ILE A 39 -4.59 -2.83 5.22
C ILE A 39 -5.59 -3.26 6.31
N ASP A 40 -5.39 -4.43 6.93
CA ASP A 40 -6.29 -4.98 7.95
C ASP A 40 -6.39 -4.07 9.19
N LEU A 41 -5.33 -3.33 9.51
CA LEU A 41 -5.28 -2.34 10.59
C LEU A 41 -5.91 -0.98 10.23
N GLY A 42 -6.36 -0.79 8.99
CA GLY A 42 -6.89 0.50 8.51
C GLY A 42 -5.81 1.56 8.23
N GLY A 43 -4.56 1.15 8.03
CA GLY A 43 -3.44 2.06 7.77
C GLY A 43 -3.38 2.61 6.33
N VAL A 44 -4.29 2.20 5.45
CA VAL A 44 -4.36 2.63 4.04
C VAL A 44 -5.64 3.41 3.81
N HIS A 45 -5.51 4.60 3.23
CA HIS A 45 -6.63 5.44 2.83
C HIS A 45 -6.63 5.58 1.31
N ILE A 46 -7.76 5.33 0.66
CA ILE A 46 -7.91 5.39 -0.80
C ILE A 46 -8.83 6.55 -1.12
N ASN A 47 -8.30 7.57 -1.82
CA ASN A 47 -9.01 8.79 -2.20
C ASN A 47 -9.46 9.70 -1.04
N GLY A 48 -8.75 9.64 0.10
CA GLY A 48 -9.14 10.37 1.31
C GLY A 48 -10.37 9.75 1.97
#